data_AF-A0A2J4G661-F1
#
_entry.id   AF-A0A2J4G661-F1
#
_cell.length_a   1.000
_cell.length_b   1.000
_cell.length_c   1.000
_cell.angle_alpha   90.00
_cell.angle_beta   90.00
_cell.angle_gamma   90.00
#
_symmetry.space_group_name_H-M   'P 1'
#
loop_
_entity.id
_entity.type
_entity.pdbx_description
1 polymer ?
#
loop_
_entity_poly.entity_id
_entity_poly.type
_entity_poly.pdbx_seq_one_letter_code
_entity_poly.pdbx_strand_id
1 'polypeptide(L)'
;MEGGDVAQGVGEVFDRLRRVRRLGPVGASKVAHLLCPDLFVMWDYKIAKSYGFNPDRDGYFEFLEFLRKMQGLARGVVEQKARVLGCSVSEATRRLSEEHGGRTLAKLVDEYNWWKTYRSVVLGPQWREPSP
;
A
#
# COMPACT_ATOMS: atom_id res chain seq x y z
N MET A 1 4.71 16.99 -17.56
CA MET A 1 5.38 15.80 -18.17
C MET A 1 5.59 14.69 -17.13
N GLU A 2 4.74 14.48 -16.13
CA GLU A 2 5.26 13.91 -14.86
C GLU A 2 4.79 12.48 -14.49
N GLY A 3 3.78 11.92 -15.15
CA GLY A 3 3.23 10.60 -14.74
C GLY A 3 3.89 9.38 -15.37
N GLY A 4 4.33 9.49 -16.63
CA GLY A 4 4.90 8.36 -17.38
C GLY A 4 6.29 7.96 -16.91
N ASP A 5 7.11 8.95 -16.56
CA ASP A 5 8.50 8.75 -16.13
C ASP A 5 8.58 8.06 -14.76
N VAL A 6 7.74 8.47 -13.79
CA VAL A 6 7.70 7.84 -12.47
C VAL A 6 7.22 6.39 -12.55
N ALA A 7 6.18 6.11 -13.33
CA ALA A 7 5.67 4.75 -13.50
C ALA A 7 6.71 3.84 -14.16
N GLN A 8 7.41 4.36 -15.18
CA GLN A 8 8.51 3.66 -15.82
C GLN A 8 9.66 3.39 -14.82
N GLY A 9 10.09 4.40 -14.06
CA GLY A 9 11.15 4.25 -13.06
C GLY A 9 10.79 3.24 -11.95
N VAL A 10 9.54 3.24 -11.49
CA VAL A 10 9.01 2.21 -10.58
C VAL A 10 9.12 0.82 -11.20
N GLY A 11 8.75 0.67 -12.47
CA GLY A 11 8.87 -0.59 -13.18
C GLY A 11 10.30 -1.07 -13.33
N GLU A 12 11.21 -0.18 -13.70
CA GLU A 12 12.62 -0.49 -13.84
C GLU A 12 13.24 -0.95 -12.51
N VAL A 13 12.91 -0.28 -11.39
CA VAL A 13 13.34 -0.71 -10.05
C VAL A 13 12.79 -2.08 -9.71
N PHE A 14 11.49 -2.32 -9.93
CA PHE A 14 10.85 -3.59 -9.60
C PHE A 14 11.41 -4.74 -10.43
N ASP A 15 11.58 -4.56 -11.73
CA ASP A 15 12.15 -5.57 -12.63
C ASP A 15 13.61 -5.86 -12.31
N ARG A 16 14.40 -4.83 -11.94
CA ARG A 16 15.77 -5.03 -11.46
C ARG A 16 15.82 -5.88 -10.19
N LEU A 17 14.93 -5.61 -9.24
CA LEU A 17 14.83 -6.41 -8.01
C LEU A 17 14.45 -7.86 -8.33
N ARG A 18 13.50 -8.10 -9.24
CA ARG A 18 13.10 -9.46 -9.64
C ARG A 18 14.21 -10.30 -10.29
N ARG A 19 15.25 -9.66 -10.84
CA ARG A 19 16.42 -10.38 -11.38
C ARG A 19 17.33 -10.96 -10.30
N VAL A 20 17.19 -10.53 -9.04
CA VAL A 20 17.92 -11.10 -7.92
C VAL A 20 17.44 -12.53 -7.67
N ARG A 21 18.36 -13.49 -7.69
CA ARG A 21 18.05 -14.92 -7.57
C ARG A 21 17.24 -15.18 -6.29
N ARG A 22 16.11 -15.90 -6.42
CA ARG A 22 15.15 -16.22 -5.34
C ARG A 22 14.37 -15.02 -4.77
N LEU A 23 14.50 -13.82 -5.36
CA LEU A 23 13.68 -12.68 -5.01
C LEU A 23 12.42 -12.66 -5.87
N GLY A 24 11.39 -13.41 -5.45
CA GLY A 24 10.07 -13.39 -6.10
C GLY A 24 9.40 -12.00 -6.02
N PRO A 25 8.24 -11.80 -6.68
CA PRO A 25 7.55 -10.51 -6.74
C PRO A 25 7.19 -9.94 -5.35
N VAL A 26 6.85 -10.81 -4.40
CA VAL A 26 6.63 -10.40 -2.99
C VAL A 26 7.93 -9.91 -2.37
N GLY A 27 9.04 -10.63 -2.54
CA GLY A 27 10.35 -10.21 -2.03
C GLY A 27 10.81 -8.88 -2.62
N ALA A 28 10.66 -8.71 -3.94
CA ALA A 28 11.02 -7.48 -4.64
C ALA A 28 10.26 -6.27 -4.07
N SER A 29 8.95 -6.39 -3.84
CA SER A 29 8.17 -5.29 -3.24
C SER A 29 8.61 -4.93 -1.82
N LYS A 30 9.04 -5.93 -1.02
CA LYS A 30 9.49 -5.70 0.36
C LYS A 30 10.80 -4.94 0.36
N VAL A 31 11.72 -5.30 -0.54
CA VAL A 31 12.95 -4.54 -0.74
C VAL A 31 12.63 -3.12 -1.22
N ALA A 32 11.71 -2.95 -2.17
CA ALA A 32 11.29 -1.63 -2.63
C ALA A 32 10.70 -0.77 -1.49
N HIS A 33 9.82 -1.34 -0.65
CA HIS A 33 9.25 -0.67 0.53
C HIS A 33 10.32 -0.26 1.54
N LEU A 34 11.32 -1.12 1.80
CA LEU A 34 12.45 -0.79 2.68
C LEU A 34 13.31 0.34 2.12
N LEU A 35 13.48 0.41 0.79
CA LEU A 35 14.30 1.43 0.14
C LEU A 35 13.59 2.79 0.01
N CYS A 36 12.27 2.81 -0.19
CA CYS A 36 11.50 4.04 -0.32
C CYS A 36 10.08 3.86 0.27
N PRO A 37 9.93 3.97 1.61
CA PRO A 37 8.68 3.74 2.32
C PRO A 37 7.65 4.85 2.12
N ASP A 38 8.01 5.97 1.49
CA ASP A 38 7.08 7.03 1.10
C ASP A 38 6.34 6.71 -0.21
N LEU A 39 6.95 5.89 -1.07
CA LEU A 39 6.46 5.58 -2.40
C LEU A 39 5.84 4.17 -2.47
N PHE A 40 6.58 3.17 -2.02
CA PHE A 40 6.18 1.79 -2.18
C PHE A 40 5.31 1.35 -1.00
N VAL A 41 4.10 0.89 -1.27
CA VAL A 41 3.31 0.17 -0.28
C VAL A 41 3.67 -1.30 -0.38
N MET A 42 4.02 -1.93 0.75
CA MET A 42 4.31 -3.36 0.78
C MET A 42 3.08 -4.15 0.31
N TRP A 43 3.33 -5.21 -0.47
CA TRP A 43 2.30 -6.19 -0.82
C TRP A 43 2.67 -7.60 -0.33
N ASP A 44 1.67 -8.44 -0.22
CA ASP A 44 1.79 -9.88 -0.01
C ASP A 44 0.85 -10.55 -1.00
N TYR A 45 1.08 -11.82 -1.30
CA TYR A 45 0.20 -12.63 -2.12
C TYR A 45 -1.26 -12.58 -1.66
N LYS A 46 -1.52 -12.71 -0.35
CA LYS A 46 -2.90 -12.64 0.19
C LYS A 46 -3.48 -11.23 0.12
N ILE A 47 -2.66 -10.20 0.34
CA ILE A 47 -3.08 -8.80 0.25
C ILE A 47 -3.47 -8.49 -1.19
N ALA A 48 -2.61 -8.79 -2.17
CA ALA A 48 -2.85 -8.58 -3.59
C ALA A 48 -4.14 -9.28 -4.04
N LYS A 49 -4.32 -10.57 -3.67
CA LYS A 49 -5.54 -11.32 -3.96
C LYS A 49 -6.79 -10.70 -3.34
N SER A 50 -6.71 -10.14 -2.13
CA SER A 50 -7.84 -9.46 -1.49
C SER A 50 -8.32 -8.20 -2.23
N TYR A 51 -7.50 -7.68 -3.15
CA TYR A 51 -7.82 -6.57 -4.03
C TYR A 51 -8.07 -7.00 -5.49
N GLY A 52 -8.04 -8.31 -5.79
CA GLY A 52 -8.29 -8.86 -7.12
C GLY A 52 -7.04 -8.98 -8.01
N PHE A 53 -5.85 -8.72 -7.48
CA PHE A 53 -4.60 -8.81 -8.24
C PHE A 53 -4.00 -10.22 -8.21
N ASN A 54 -3.33 -10.63 -9.29
CA ASN A 54 -2.67 -11.93 -9.42
C ASN A 54 -1.14 -11.79 -9.56
N PRO A 55 -0.37 -11.98 -8.48
CA PRO A 55 1.08 -11.82 -8.48
C PRO A 55 1.84 -12.74 -9.44
N ASP A 56 1.22 -13.85 -9.88
CA ASP A 56 1.85 -14.87 -10.73
C ASP A 56 1.70 -14.59 -12.23
N ARG A 57 0.74 -13.75 -12.64
CA ARG A 57 0.39 -13.55 -14.05
C ARG A 57 1.27 -12.50 -14.72
N ASP A 58 1.39 -11.31 -14.12
CA ASP A 58 2.25 -10.20 -14.57
C ASP A 58 2.69 -9.33 -13.40
N GLY A 59 3.60 -9.86 -12.58
CA GLY A 59 3.95 -9.26 -11.28
C GLY A 59 4.37 -7.78 -11.29
N TYR A 60 4.89 -7.24 -12.40
CA TYR A 60 5.17 -5.80 -12.51
C TYR A 60 3.88 -4.98 -12.74
N PHE A 61 3.11 -5.30 -13.79
CA PHE A 61 1.88 -4.56 -14.11
C PHE A 61 0.88 -4.61 -12.95
N GLU A 62 0.73 -5.79 -12.36
CA GLU A 62 -0.09 -6.01 -11.17
C GLU A 62 0.41 -5.19 -9.97
N PHE A 63 1.73 -5.04 -9.80
CA PHE A 63 2.30 -4.22 -8.73
C PHE A 63 2.04 -2.74 -8.97
N LEU A 64 2.21 -2.26 -10.20
CA LEU A 64 1.95 -0.87 -10.54
C LEU A 64 0.48 -0.51 -10.32
N GLU A 65 -0.45 -1.35 -10.80
CA GLU A 65 -1.88 -1.14 -10.59
C GLU A 65 -2.28 -1.26 -9.11
N PHE A 66 -1.62 -2.14 -8.35
CA PHE A 66 -1.74 -2.17 -6.89
C PHE A 66 -1.29 -0.84 -6.27
N LEU A 67 -0.11 -0.30 -6.62
CA LEU A 67 0.36 0.98 -6.10
C LEU A 67 -0.60 2.12 -6.44
N ARG A 68 -1.18 2.15 -7.65
CA ARG A 68 -2.20 3.13 -8.03
C ARG A 68 -3.47 3.00 -7.19
N LYS A 69 -3.93 1.77 -6.94
CA LYS A 69 -5.05 1.48 -6.04
C LYS A 69 -4.78 2.02 -4.63
N MET A 70 -3.58 1.76 -4.11
CA MET A 70 -3.17 2.22 -2.78
C MET A 70 -3.04 3.73 -2.70
N GLN A 71 -2.52 4.38 -3.75
CA GLN A 71 -2.47 5.83 -3.85
C GLN A 71 -3.88 6.44 -3.80
N GLY A 72 -4.85 5.84 -4.50
CA GLY A 72 -6.25 6.26 -4.44
C GLY A 72 -6.84 6.15 -3.03
N LEU A 73 -6.57 5.05 -2.33
CA LEU A 73 -6.99 4.87 -0.92
C LEU A 73 -6.36 5.92 0.00
N ALA A 74 -5.05 6.14 -0.11
CA ALA A 74 -4.34 7.13 0.69
C ALA A 74 -4.88 8.56 0.46
N ARG A 75 -5.09 8.95 -0.81
CA ARG A 75 -5.69 10.24 -1.15
C ARG A 75 -7.09 10.39 -0.55
N GLY A 76 -7.94 9.38 -0.70
CA GLY A 76 -9.30 9.42 -0.14
C GLY A 76 -9.32 9.63 1.38
N VAL A 77 -8.44 8.95 2.11
CA VAL A 77 -8.30 9.11 3.57
C VAL A 77 -7.83 10.52 3.94
N VAL A 78 -6.80 11.03 3.27
CA VAL A 78 -6.26 12.36 3.56
C VAL A 78 -7.26 13.46 3.19
N GLU A 79 -7.93 13.36 2.05
CA GLU A 79 -8.96 14.31 1.62
C GLU A 79 -10.16 14.31 2.56
N GLN A 80 -10.58 13.13 3.05
CA GLN A 80 -11.61 13.06 4.08
C GLN A 80 -11.16 13.76 5.36
N LYS A 81 -9.94 13.51 5.84
CA LYS A 81 -9.42 14.15 7.05
C LYS A 81 -9.28 15.67 6.87
N ALA A 82 -8.82 16.12 5.71
CA ALA A 82 -8.73 17.54 5.35
C ALA A 82 -10.09 18.23 5.44
N ARG A 83 -11.14 17.60 4.88
CA ARG A 83 -12.52 18.10 4.96
C ARG A 83 -13.03 18.18 6.40
N VAL A 84 -12.82 17.13 7.20
CA VAL A 84 -13.28 17.07 8.61
C VAL A 84 -12.59 18.14 9.45
N LEU A 85 -11.30 18.39 9.21
CA LEU A 85 -10.50 19.36 9.96
C LEU A 85 -10.56 20.78 9.39
N GLY A 86 -11.16 21.00 8.22
CA GLY A 86 -11.17 22.29 7.54
C GLY A 86 -9.77 22.80 7.18
N CYS A 87 -8.85 21.90 6.81
CA CYS A 87 -7.44 22.23 6.54
C CYS A 87 -6.98 21.77 5.15
N SER A 88 -5.73 22.08 4.77
CA SER A 88 -5.16 21.63 3.50
C SER A 88 -4.85 20.12 3.52
N VAL A 89 -4.77 19.50 2.34
CA VAL A 89 -4.35 18.09 2.19
C VAL A 89 -2.97 17.85 2.78
N SER A 90 -2.05 18.80 2.62
CA SER A 90 -0.69 18.72 3.20
C SER A 90 -0.73 18.74 4.73
N GLU A 91 -1.52 19.63 5.32
CA GLU A 91 -1.69 19.71 6.77
C GLU A 91 -2.38 18.46 7.32
N ALA A 92 -3.43 17.96 6.65
CA ALA A 92 -4.10 16.71 7.01
C ALA A 92 -3.14 15.51 6.95
N THR A 93 -2.26 15.47 5.94
CA THR A 93 -1.22 14.44 5.81
C THR A 93 -0.25 14.50 6.98
N ARG A 94 0.27 15.71 7.31
CA ARG A 94 1.19 15.92 8.42
C ARG A 94 0.56 15.47 9.74
N ARG A 95 -0.67 15.90 10.02
CA ARG A 95 -1.40 15.51 11.24
C ARG A 95 -1.64 14.01 11.31
N LEU A 96 -2.03 13.38 10.20
CA LEU A 96 -2.23 11.92 10.16
C LEU A 96 -0.93 11.18 10.46
N SER A 97 0.20 11.64 9.91
CA SER A 97 1.52 11.08 10.23
C SER A 97 1.84 11.24 11.72
N GLU A 98 1.69 12.43 12.28
CA GLU A 98 1.96 12.74 13.70
C GLU A 98 1.10 11.91 14.66
N GLU A 99 -0.20 11.82 14.41
CA GLU A 99 -1.15 11.02 15.20
C GLU A 99 -0.78 9.53 15.23
N HIS A 100 -0.11 9.04 14.18
CA HIS A 100 0.34 7.65 14.07
C HIS A 100 1.85 7.49 14.25
N GLY A 101 2.49 8.38 15.02
CA GLY A 101 3.89 8.23 15.44
C GLY A 101 4.90 8.52 14.34
N GLY A 102 4.60 9.47 13.45
CA GLY A 102 5.48 9.89 12.36
C GLY A 102 5.53 8.92 11.17
N ARG A 103 4.59 7.98 11.08
CA ARG A 103 4.54 6.98 10.00
C ARG A 103 4.12 7.62 8.67
N THR A 104 4.76 7.19 7.59
CA THR A 104 4.41 7.58 6.22
C THR A 104 3.01 7.06 5.85
N LEU A 105 2.32 7.73 4.92
CA LEU A 105 1.02 7.26 4.43
C LEU A 105 1.11 5.83 3.86
N ALA A 106 2.17 5.55 3.10
CA ALA A 106 2.38 4.22 2.54
C ALA A 106 2.58 3.15 3.63
N LYS A 107 3.20 3.50 4.78
CA LYS A 107 3.28 2.59 5.93
C LYS A 107 1.92 2.38 6.61
N LEU A 108 1.12 3.42 6.75
CA LEU A 108 -0.23 3.30 7.32
C LEU A 108 -1.15 2.45 6.44
N VAL A 109 -1.07 2.62 5.12
CA VAL A 109 -1.81 1.79 4.17
C VAL A 109 -1.34 0.34 4.21
N ASP A 110 -0.03 0.10 4.35
CA ASP A 110 0.53 -1.24 4.56
C ASP A 110 -0.04 -1.91 5.83
N GLU A 111 0.01 -1.23 6.98
CA GLU A 111 -0.54 -1.76 8.23
C GLU A 111 -2.06 -2.04 8.13
N TYR A 112 -2.81 -1.14 7.47
CA TYR A 112 -4.22 -1.37 7.18
C TYR A 112 -4.46 -2.59 6.29
N ASN A 113 -3.68 -2.74 5.21
CA ASN A 113 -3.79 -3.88 4.30
C ASN A 113 -3.54 -5.19 5.04
N TRP A 114 -2.50 -5.24 5.88
CA TRP A 114 -2.24 -6.38 6.73
C TRP A 114 -3.43 -6.68 7.64
N TRP A 115 -3.93 -5.68 8.38
CA TRP A 115 -5.08 -5.88 9.26
C TRP A 115 -6.31 -6.37 8.50
N LYS A 116 -6.68 -5.73 7.38
CA LYS A 116 -7.83 -6.10 6.54
C LYS A 116 -7.74 -7.54 6.05
N THR A 117 -6.59 -7.94 5.53
CA THR A 117 -6.40 -9.28 4.94
C THR A 117 -6.35 -10.37 6.00
N TYR A 118 -5.79 -10.08 7.17
CA TYR A 118 -5.55 -11.08 8.21
C TYR A 118 -6.51 -10.96 9.41
N ARG A 119 -7.53 -10.09 9.35
CA ARG A 119 -8.52 -9.86 10.43
C ARG A 119 -9.17 -11.15 10.95
N SER A 120 -9.53 -12.08 10.08
CA SER A 120 -10.13 -13.38 10.48
C SER A 120 -9.16 -14.29 11.23
N VAL A 121 -7.85 -14.15 10.97
CA VAL A 121 -6.80 -14.86 11.71
C VAL A 121 -6.61 -14.24 13.09
N VAL A 122 -6.74 -12.92 13.21
CA VAL A 122 -6.56 -12.18 14.47
C VAL A 122 -7.77 -12.30 15.39
N LEU A 123 -9.00 -12.28 14.85
CA LEU A 123 -10.23 -12.30 15.65
C LEU A 123 -10.77 -13.73 15.93
N GLY A 124 -10.19 -14.75 15.28
CA GLY A 124 -10.66 -16.13 15.35
C GLY A 124 -12.08 -16.34 14.78
N PRO A 125 -12.59 -17.59 14.69
CA PRO A 125 -13.91 -17.89 14.15
C PRO A 125 -15.09 -17.36 15.00
N GLN A 126 -14.81 -16.74 16.14
CA GLN A 126 -15.77 -16.52 17.23
C GLN A 126 -16.33 -15.09 17.26
N TRP A 127 -15.76 -14.20 16.45
CA TRP A 127 -16.23 -12.81 16.35
C TRP A 127 -17.43 -12.71 15.39
N ARG A 128 -18.63 -12.51 15.94
CA ARG A 128 -19.80 -11.99 15.20
C ARG A 128 -19.92 -10.49 15.46
N GLU A 129 -20.21 -9.72 14.42
CA GLU A 129 -20.60 -8.31 14.60
C GLU A 129 -21.81 -8.24 15.55
N PRO A 130 -21.86 -7.27 16.48
CA PRO A 130 -23.08 -7.02 17.22
C PRO A 130 -24.17 -6.67 16.20
N SER A 131 -25.30 -7.38 16.25
CA SER A 131 -26.45 -7.05 15.42
C SER A 131 -26.85 -5.57 15.60
N PRO A 132 -27.27 -4.90 14.51
CA PRO A 132 -27.65 -3.50 14.51
C PRO A 132 -28.81 -3.18 15.46
#